data_AF-A0A1V6A2Z1-F1
#
_entry.id   AF-A0A1V6A2Z1-F1
#
_cell.length_a   1.000
_cell.length_b   1.000
_cell.length_c   1.000
_cell.angle_alpha   90.00
_cell.angle_beta   90.00
_cell.angle_gamma   90.00
#
_symmetry.space_group_name_H-M   'P 1'
#
loop_
_entity.id
_entity.type
_entity.pdbx_description
1 polymer ?
#
loop_
_entity_poly.entity_id
_entity_poly.type
_entity_poly.pdbx_seq_one_letter_code
_entity_poly.pdbx_strand_id
1 'polypeptide(L)'
;MCRVITPDQGGGHGHTDDPLSIAELLRETISQELDALTELAARHHMIEDEEVRHVLGHLIGSRRKDLAELWGLLQRVEDKAFGDHPHGHGHEH
;
A
#
# COMPACT_ATOMS: atom_id res chain seq x y z
N MET A 1 23.99 -31.22 17.71
CA MET A 1 22.58 -30.81 17.50
C MET A 1 22.57 -29.31 17.25
N CYS A 2 22.48 -28.89 16.00
CA CYS A 2 22.40 -27.47 15.64
C CYS A 2 21.03 -26.93 16.01
N ARG A 3 20.98 -25.87 16.82
CA ARG A 3 19.73 -25.20 17.22
C ARG A 3 19.30 -24.28 16.09
N VAL A 4 18.31 -24.72 15.31
CA VAL A 4 17.65 -23.88 14.31
C VAL A 4 16.88 -22.81 15.08
N ILE A 5 17.29 -21.56 14.94
CA ILE A 5 16.48 -20.41 15.35
C ILE A 5 15.56 -20.12 14.17
N THR A 6 14.40 -20.75 14.13
CA THR A 6 13.32 -20.30 13.27
C THR A 6 12.90 -18.93 13.81
N PRO A 7 12.92 -17.84 13.02
CA PRO A 7 12.26 -16.62 13.45
C PRO A 7 10.81 -17.00 13.77
N ASP A 8 10.37 -16.56 14.94
CA ASP A 8 9.04 -16.77 15.49
C ASP A 8 8.00 -16.61 14.37
N GLN A 9 7.32 -17.71 14.01
CA GLN A 9 6.14 -17.68 13.15
C GLN A 9 4.94 -17.17 13.96
N GLY A 10 5.11 -16.00 14.58
CA GLY A 10 4.04 -15.22 15.15
C GLY A 10 3.22 -14.61 14.01
N GLY A 11 2.34 -15.41 13.42
CA GLY A 11 1.22 -14.94 12.58
C GLY A 11 0.19 -14.17 13.41
N GLY A 12 0.65 -13.22 14.22
CA GLY A 12 -0.19 -12.26 14.90
C GLY A 12 -0.38 -11.09 13.96
N HIS A 13 -1.61 -10.86 13.51
CA HIS A 13 -2.02 -9.55 13.02
C HIS A 13 -1.91 -8.57 14.20
N GLY A 14 -0.68 -8.10 14.46
CA GLY A 14 -0.43 -7.08 15.46
C GLY A 14 -1.15 -5.81 15.04
N HIS A 15 -2.01 -5.29 15.91
CA HIS A 15 -2.49 -3.93 15.75
C HIS A 15 -1.28 -3.00 15.76
N THR A 16 -1.15 -2.16 14.73
CA THR A 16 -0.09 -1.17 14.66
C THR A 16 -0.68 0.23 14.71
N ASP A 17 -0.25 0.99 15.70
CA ASP A 17 -0.61 2.40 15.87
C ASP A 17 0.56 3.32 15.48
N ASP A 18 1.73 2.74 15.15
CA ASP A 18 2.92 3.48 14.73
C ASP A 18 2.77 3.98 13.28
N PRO A 19 2.89 5.28 13.01
CA PRO A 19 2.72 5.85 11.66
C PRO A 19 3.62 5.23 10.58
N LEU A 20 4.88 4.88 10.90
CA LEU A 20 5.78 4.28 9.91
C LEU A 20 5.37 2.85 9.56
N SER A 21 4.95 2.08 10.56
CA SER A 21 4.41 0.74 10.38
C SER A 21 3.09 0.75 9.59
N ILE A 22 2.20 1.71 9.86
CA ILE A 22 0.97 1.92 9.06
C ILE A 22 1.33 2.28 7.61
N ALA A 23 2.31 3.16 7.39
CA ALA A 23 2.76 3.52 6.05
C ALA A 23 3.40 2.34 5.30
N GLU A 24 4.10 1.44 5.99
CA GLU A 24 4.60 0.19 5.40
C GLU A 24 3.46 -0.71 4.92
N LEU A 25 2.46 -0.97 5.76
CA LEU A 25 1.29 -1.77 5.37
C LEU A 25 0.51 -1.16 4.20
N LEU A 26 0.39 0.17 4.16
CA LEU A 26 -0.24 0.87 3.04
C LEU A 26 0.58 0.74 1.75
N ARG A 27 1.91 0.84 1.81
CA ARG A 27 2.79 0.62 0.66
C ARG A 27 2.71 -0.80 0.13
N GLU A 28 2.70 -1.80 1.02
CA GLU A 28 2.51 -3.21 0.64
C GLU A 28 1.16 -3.42 -0.06
N THR A 29 0.09 -2.84 0.50
CA THR A 29 -1.26 -2.91 -0.08
C THR A 29 -1.31 -2.25 -1.46
N ILE A 30 -0.73 -1.06 -1.61
CA ILE A 30 -0.64 -0.35 -2.90
C ILE A 30 0.14 -1.17 -3.93
N SER A 31 1.25 -1.81 -3.53
CA SER A 31 2.03 -2.67 -4.42
C SER A 31 1.20 -3.85 -4.93
N GLN A 32 0.46 -4.52 -4.05
CA GLN A 32 -0.39 -5.66 -4.41
C GLN A 32 -1.53 -5.24 -5.36
N GLU A 33 -2.14 -4.08 -5.13
CA GLU A 33 -3.19 -3.56 -6.02
C GLU A 33 -2.64 -3.14 -7.39
N LEU A 34 -1.42 -2.60 -7.44
CA LEU A 34 -0.74 -2.28 -8.72
C LEU A 34 -0.45 -3.54 -9.54
N ASP A 35 -0.01 -4.62 -8.90
CA ASP A 35 0.22 -5.91 -9.56
C ASP A 35 -1.11 -6.48 -10.09
N ALA A 36 -2.17 -6.48 -9.28
CA ALA A 36 -3.49 -6.93 -9.69
C ALA A 36 -4.06 -6.09 -10.85
N LEU A 37 -3.85 -4.77 -10.83
CA LEU A 37 -4.28 -3.87 -11.90
C LEU A 37 -3.51 -4.10 -13.19
N THR A 38 -2.21 -4.39 -13.10
CA THR A 38 -1.37 -4.74 -14.26
C THR A 38 -1.87 -6.01 -14.94
N GLU A 39 -2.17 -7.03 -14.14
CA GLU A 39 -2.68 -8.32 -14.59
C GLU A 39 -4.10 -8.19 -15.20
N LEU A 40 -4.92 -7.28 -14.67
CA LEU A 40 -6.23 -6.93 -15.24
C LEU A 40 -6.10 -6.18 -16.57
N ALA A 41 -5.17 -5.23 -16.67
CA ALA A 41 -4.89 -4.48 -17.90
C ALA A 41 -4.36 -5.40 -19.01
N ALA A 42 -3.50 -6.37 -18.68
CA ALA A 42 -3.05 -7.38 -19.62
C ALA A 42 -4.24 -8.19 -20.20
N ARG A 43 -5.16 -8.67 -19.36
CA ARG A 43 -6.40 -9.35 -19.81
C ARG A 43 -7.26 -8.48 -20.70
N HIS A 44 -7.45 -7.22 -20.33
CA HIS A 44 -8.20 -6.26 -21.15
C HIS A 44 -7.63 -6.14 -22.57
N HIS A 45 -6.30 -6.20 -22.74
CA HIS A 45 -5.66 -6.15 -24.05
C HIS A 45 -5.67 -7.49 -24.82
N MET A 46 -5.77 -8.62 -24.13
CA MET A 46 -5.78 -9.95 -24.74
C MET A 46 -7.18 -10.41 -25.19
N ILE A 47 -8.25 -9.87 -24.59
CA ILE A 47 -9.63 -10.27 -24.88
C ILE A 47 -10.18 -9.43 -26.05
N GLU A 48 -10.65 -10.13 -27.08
CA GLU A 48 -11.24 -9.51 -28.28
C GLU A 48 -12.74 -9.23 -28.13
N ASP A 49 -13.42 -9.94 -27.22
CA ASP A 49 -14.84 -9.72 -26.92
C ASP A 49 -15.08 -8.30 -26.39
N GLU A 50 -15.89 -7.54 -27.14
CA GLU A 50 -16.08 -6.11 -26.90
C GLU A 50 -16.84 -5.82 -25.60
N GLU A 51 -17.85 -6.63 -25.28
CA GLU A 51 -18.63 -6.48 -24.05
C GLU A 51 -17.75 -6.74 -22.84
N VAL A 52 -17.01 -7.85 -22.85
CA VAL A 52 -16.08 -8.20 -21.76
C VAL A 52 -14.99 -7.14 -21.62
N ARG A 53 -14.39 -6.70 -22.72
CA ARG A 53 -13.36 -5.64 -22.70
C ARG A 53 -13.91 -4.32 -22.14
N HIS A 54 -15.13 -3.94 -22.51
CA HIS A 54 -15.78 -2.74 -21.98
C HIS A 54 -15.96 -2.80 -20.47
N VAL A 55 -16.46 -3.93 -19.94
CA VAL A 55 -16.62 -4.16 -18.50
C VAL A 55 -15.26 -4.14 -17.79
N LEU A 56 -14.24 -4.79 -18.35
CA LEU A 56 -12.87 -4.74 -17.80
C LEU A 56 -12.31 -3.32 -17.76
N GLY A 57 -12.57 -2.50 -18.77
CA GLY A 57 -12.19 -1.09 -18.81
C GLY A 57 -12.81 -0.29 -17.65
N HIS A 58 -14.09 -0.52 -17.35
CA HIS A 58 -14.75 0.08 -16.18
C HIS A 58 -14.13 -0.37 -14.87
N LEU A 59 -13.82 -1.67 -14.73
CA LEU A 59 -13.19 -2.21 -13.52
C LEU A 59 -11.79 -1.63 -13.29
N ILE A 60 -10.98 -1.50 -14.35
CA ILE A 60 -9.68 -0.82 -14.31
C ILE A 60 -9.88 0.64 -13.86
N GLY A 61 -10.86 1.34 -14.43
CA GLY A 61 -11.19 2.71 -14.06
C GLY A 61 -11.60 2.86 -12.58
N SER A 62 -12.39 1.93 -12.06
CA SER A 62 -12.80 1.92 -10.65
C SER A 62 -11.61 1.69 -9.72
N ARG A 63 -10.82 0.63 -9.96
CA ARG A 63 -9.65 0.31 -9.13
C ARG A 63 -8.62 1.42 -9.09
N ARG A 64 -8.46 2.16 -10.20
CA ARG A 64 -7.58 3.35 -10.23
C ARG A 64 -8.04 4.46 -9.27
N LYS A 65 -9.35 4.61 -9.06
CA LYS A 65 -9.89 5.58 -8.09
C LYS A 65 -9.59 5.11 -6.67
N ASP A 66 -9.86 3.84 -6.37
CA ASP A 66 -9.56 3.24 -5.07
C ASP A 66 -8.07 3.33 -4.73
N LEU A 67 -7.19 3.09 -5.72
CA LEU A 67 -5.75 3.24 -5.56
C LEU A 67 -5.33 4.69 -5.30
N ALA A 68 -5.99 5.67 -5.91
CA ALA A 68 -5.73 7.08 -5.64
C ALA A 68 -6.15 7.47 -4.21
N GLU A 69 -7.21 6.88 -3.68
CA GLU A 69 -7.61 7.05 -2.27
C GLU A 69 -6.58 6.44 -1.33
N LEU A 70 -6.11 5.22 -1.61
CA LEU A 70 -5.03 4.57 -0.85
C LEU A 70 -3.74 5.41 -0.86
N TRP A 71 -3.37 5.97 -2.02
CA TRP A 71 -2.22 6.86 -2.13
C TRP A 71 -2.41 8.11 -1.27
N GLY A 72 -3.59 8.74 -1.32
CA GLY A 72 -3.89 9.89 -0.47
C GLY A 72 -3.87 9.56 1.03
N LEU A 73 -4.23 8.35 1.43
CA LEU A 73 -4.08 7.88 2.80
C LEU A 73 -2.62 7.70 3.19
N LEU A 74 -1.81 7.08 2.33
CA LEU A 74 -0.36 6.93 2.55
C LEU A 74 0.30 8.29 2.78
N GLN A 75 0.04 9.27 1.90
CA GLN A 75 0.61 10.62 2.04
C GLN A 75 0.28 11.24 3.40
N ARG A 76 -0.98 11.17 3.85
CA ARG A 76 -1.37 11.70 5.17
C ARG A 76 -0.69 11.00 6.35
N VAL A 77 -0.38 9.72 6.22
CA VAL A 77 0.30 8.95 7.26
C VAL A 77 1.79 9.30 7.27
N GLU A 78 2.43 9.35 6.11
CA GLU A 78 3.83 9.76 5.95
C GLU A 78 4.04 11.20 6.43
N ASP A 79 3.14 12.13 6.10
CA ASP A 79 3.19 13.51 6.59
C ASP A 79 3.18 13.59 8.13
N LYS A 80 2.47 12.68 8.81
CA LYS A 80 2.49 12.61 10.28
C LYS A 80 3.79 12.01 10.80
N ALA A 81 4.27 10.96 10.14
CA ALA A 81 5.50 10.27 10.54
C ALA A 81 6.75 11.17 10.39
N PHE A 82 6.78 12.03 9.36
CA PHE A 82 7.92 12.87 9.03
C PHE A 82 7.72 14.36 9.35
N GLY A 83 6.49 14.81 9.59
CA GLY A 83 6.16 16.20 9.90
C GLY A 83 6.43 16.63 11.35
N ASP A 84 6.55 15.69 12.28
CA ASP A 84 6.90 15.95 13.69
C ASP A 84 8.42 16.13 13.89
N HIS A 85 9.03 17.06 13.16
CA HIS A 85 10.35 17.61 13.50
C HIS A 85 10.18 18.91 14.31
N PRO A 86 10.35 18.89 15.65
CA PRO A 86 10.49 20.12 16.41
C PRO A 86 11.87 20.70 16.12
N HIS A 87 11.95 21.62 15.17
CA HIS A 87 13.01 22.63 15.16
C HIS A 87 12.81 23.53 16.39
N GLY A 88 13.39 23.12 17.53
CA GLY A 88 13.13 23.82 18.79
C GLY A 88 14.05 23.48 19.95
N HIS A 89 15.30 23.07 19.71
CA HIS A 89 16.32 23.21 20.75
C HIS A 89 16.80 24.66 20.76
N GLY A 90 16.02 25.52 21.42
CA GLY A 90 16.51 26.77 21.95
C GLY A 90 17.67 26.46 22.89
N HIS A 91 18.86 26.88 22.51
CA HIS A 91 19.96 27.05 23.45
C HIS A 91 19.56 28.19 24.40
N GLU A 92 19.13 27.83 25.61
CA GLU A 92 19.15 28.76 26.73
C GLU A 92 20.62 28.97 27.13
N HIS A 93 21.05 30.23 27.10
CA HIS A 93 22.34 30.73 27.57
C HIS A 93 22.10 31.71 28.70
#